data_AF-A0AA50VNU2-F1
#
_entry.id   AF-A0AA50VNU2-F1
#
_cell.length_a   1.000
_cell.length_b   1.000
_cell.length_c   1.000
_cell.angle_alpha   90.00
_cell.angle_beta   90.00
_cell.angle_gamma   90.00
#
_symmetry.space_group_name_H-M   'P 1'
#
loop_
_entity.id
_entity.type
_entity.pdbx_description
1 polymer ?
#
loop_
_entity_poly.entity_id
_entity_poly.type
_entity_poly.pdbx_seq_one_letter_code
_entity_poly.pdbx_strand_id
1 'polypeptide(L)' 'GWQAIDSTPQETSEDVFRCGPASLRAVRDGEVQKPYDAAYVFAQVNAD' A
#
# COMPACT_ATOMS: atom_id res chain seq x y z
N GLY A 1 12.21 7.10 4.94
CA GLY A 1 12.15 7.40 3.48
C GLY A 1 10.71 7.65 3.08
N TRP A 2 10.41 7.87 1.81
CA TRP A 2 9.05 8.13 1.34
C TRP A 2 8.09 6.96 1.60
N GLN A 3 6.87 7.29 2.03
CA GLN A 3 5.77 6.35 2.27
C GLN A 3 4.58 6.76 1.41
N ALA A 4 3.86 5.80 0.83
CA ALA A 4 2.55 6.01 0.22
C ALA A 4 1.48 6.06 1.32
N ILE A 5 0.61 7.06 1.21
CA ILE A 5 -0.57 7.26 2.06
C ILE A 5 -1.70 7.62 1.11
N ASP A 6 -2.81 6.88 1.15
CA ASP A 6 -3.98 7.16 0.34
C ASP A 6 -5.22 7.27 1.25
N SER A 7 -5.90 8.42 1.16
CA SER A 7 -7.12 8.73 1.90
C SER A 7 -8.39 8.51 1.07
N THR A 8 -8.25 8.10 -0.19
CA THR A 8 -9.37 7.74 -1.05
C THR A 8 -10.02 6.47 -0.52
N PRO A 9 -11.33 6.45 -0.23
CA PRO A 9 -12.01 5.22 0.21
C PRO A 9 -12.10 4.24 -0.98
N GLN A 10 -11.20 3.26 -1.03
CA GLN A 10 -11.16 2.22 -2.07
C GLN A 10 -11.42 0.85 -1.45
N GLU A 11 -10.48 0.38 -0.61
CA GLU A 11 -10.60 -0.87 0.17
C GLU A 11 -10.49 -0.58 1.67
N THR A 12 -10.98 -1.50 2.51
CA THR A 12 -10.81 -1.42 3.96
C THR A 12 -9.47 -2.00 4.39
N SER A 13 -8.74 -1.26 5.22
CA SER A 13 -7.57 -1.74 5.96
C SER A 13 -7.90 -1.73 7.45
N GLU A 14 -7.96 -2.93 8.05
CA GLU A 14 -8.44 -3.13 9.43
C GLU A 14 -9.84 -2.53 9.67
N ASP A 15 -10.79 -2.84 8.78
CA ASP A 15 -12.19 -2.36 8.82
C ASP A 15 -12.38 -0.84 8.72
N VAL A 16 -11.32 -0.08 8.42
CA VAL A 16 -11.33 1.36 8.19
C VAL A 16 -10.91 1.66 6.75
N PHE A 17 -11.58 2.60 6.09
CA PHE A 17 -11.11 3.10 4.78
C PHE A 17 -9.85 3.96 4.96
N ARG A 18 -8.70 3.31 4.83
CA ARG A 18 -7.36 3.92 4.87
C ARG A 18 -6.37 3.02 4.13
N CYS A 19 -5.31 3.60 3.58
CA CYS A 19 -4.19 2.85 3.04
C CYS A 19 -2.86 3.51 3.43
N GLY A 20 -1.94 2.71 3.95
CA GLY A 20 -0.60 3.10 4.34
C GLY A 20 -0.46 3.46 5.83
N PRO A 21 0.74 3.87 6.27
CA PRO A 21 1.92 4.17 5.43
C PRO A 21 2.59 2.92 4.85
N ALA A 22 2.75 2.89 3.52
CA ALA A 22 3.44 1.83 2.79
C ALA A 22 4.80 2.32 2.27
N SER A 23 5.89 1.60 2.54
CA SER A 23 7.22 2.01 2.09
C SER A 23 7.36 1.91 0.58
N LEU A 24 7.64 3.03 -0.12
CA LEU A 24 7.84 3.03 -1.58
C LEU A 24 9.04 2.16 -2.00
N ARG A 25 10.03 2.02 -1.12
CA ARG A 25 11.16 1.10 -1.35
C ARG A 25 10.68 -0.36 -1.34
N ALA A 26 9.82 -0.72 -0.39
CA ALA A 26 9.26 -2.07 -0.29
C ALA A 26 8.36 -2.38 -1.50
N VAL A 27 7.53 -1.42 -1.93
CA VAL A 27 6.69 -1.56 -3.13
C VAL A 27 7.55 -1.81 -4.37
N ARG A 28 8.56 -0.96 -4.60
CA ARG A 28 9.50 -1.12 -5.73
C ARG A 28 10.23 -2.47 -5.70
N ASP A 29 10.65 -2.90 -4.51
CA ASP A 29 11.41 -4.14 -4.33
C ASP A 29 10.48 -5.39 -4.25
N GLY A 30 9.15 -5.23 -4.35
CA GLY A 30 8.16 -6.33 -4.33
C GLY A 30 7.89 -6.94 -2.95
N GLU A 31 8.29 -6.28 -1.87
CA GLU A 31 8.19 -6.78 -0.49
C GLU A 31 6.77 -6.58 0.11
N VAL A 32 5.75 -7.19 -0.51
CA VAL A 32 4.32 -6.95 -0.23
C VAL A 32 3.83 -7.39 1.16
N GLN A 33 4.60 -8.20 1.88
CA GLN A 33 4.26 -8.68 3.23
C GLN A 33 4.62 -7.65 4.33
N LYS A 34 5.27 -6.53 3.98
CA LYS A 34 5.61 -5.49 4.96
C LYS A 34 4.39 -4.64 5.29
N PRO A 35 4.20 -4.27 6.57
CA PRO A 35 3.16 -3.33 6.94
C PRO A 35 3.49 -1.92 6.41
N TYR A 36 2.52 -1.06 6.12
CA TYR A 36 1.07 -1.32 6.00
C TYR A 36 0.67 -1.36 4.53
N ASP A 37 -0.34 -2.16 4.19
CA ASP A 37 -1.00 -2.20 2.87
C ASP A 37 -0.07 -2.29 1.63
N ALA A 38 1.16 -2.80 1.80
CA ALA A 38 2.14 -2.82 0.72
C ALA A 38 1.69 -3.67 -0.49
N ALA A 39 0.93 -4.74 -0.25
CA ALA A 39 0.31 -5.54 -1.30
C ALA A 39 -0.70 -4.73 -2.12
N TYR A 40 -1.52 -3.90 -1.46
CA TYR A 40 -2.52 -3.07 -2.12
C TYR A 40 -1.86 -2.00 -2.99
N VAL A 41 -0.90 -1.26 -2.42
CA VAL A 41 -0.16 -0.22 -3.15
C VAL A 41 0.63 -0.82 -4.31
N PHE A 42 1.16 -2.03 -4.17
CA PHE A 42 1.81 -2.74 -5.28
C PHE A 42 0.82 -3.05 -6.41
N ALA A 43 -0.35 -3.59 -6.10
CA ALA A 43 -1.36 -3.90 -7.10
C ALA A 43 -1.83 -2.67 -7.90
N GLN A 44 -1.97 -1.50 -7.24
CA GLN A 44 -2.37 -0.25 -7.91
C GLN A 44 -1.46 0.17 -9.07
N VAL A 45 -0.19 -0.23 -9.06
CA VAL A 45 0.81 0.18 -10.06
C VAL A 45 1.40 -0.97 -10.88
N ASN A 46 1.09 -2.23 -10.55
CA ASN A 46 1.68 -3.42 -11.16
C ASN A 46 0.68 -4.51 -11.59
N ALA A 47 -0.63 -4.31 -11.41
CA ALA A 47 -1.63 -5.20 -12.01
C ALA A 47 -1.67 -5.04 -13.55
N ASP A 48 -1.82 -6.16 -14.28
CA ASP A 48 -2.02 -6.21 -15.75
C ASP A 48 -3.48 -5.89 -16.15
#